data_AF-A0A7J9IGN6-F1
#
_entry.id   AF-A0A7J9IGN6-F1
#
_cell.length_a   1.000
_cell.length_b   1.000
_cell.length_c   1.000
_cell.angle_alpha   90.00
_cell.angle_beta   90.00
_cell.angle_gamma   90.00
#
_symmetry.space_group_name_H-M   'P 1'
#
loop_
_entity.id
_entity.type
_entity.pdbx_description
1 polymer ?
#
loop_
_entity_poly.entity_id
_entity_poly.type
_entity_poly.pdbx_seq_one_letter_code
_entity_poly.pdbx_strand_id
1 'polypeptide(L)'
;MGISDEKVVAVIMVGGPTKGTRFRPLSLNIPKPLFPLAGQPMVHHPISACKRIPNLAQIYLVGFYEEREFAMYVSSISTELRVPVRYLREDKPHGSAGGLYNFRDLIMEDNP
;
A
#
# COMPACT_ATOMS: atom_id res chain seq x y z
N MET A 1 -21.28 -23.81 10.29
CA MET A 1 -21.47 -23.17 8.97
C MET A 1 -20.19 -22.42 8.66
N GLY A 2 -19.50 -22.82 7.60
CA GLY A 2 -18.07 -22.61 7.37
C GLY A 2 -17.64 -21.15 7.31
N ILE A 3 -16.51 -20.85 7.93
CA ILE A 3 -15.68 -19.71 7.56
C ILE A 3 -15.27 -19.99 6.13
N SER A 4 -15.64 -19.13 5.19
CA SER A 4 -15.20 -19.26 3.80
C SER A 4 -13.66 -19.23 3.76
N ASP A 5 -13.03 -20.18 3.06
CA ASP A 5 -11.60 -20.18 2.70
C ASP A 5 -11.26 -19.05 1.69
N GLU A 6 -12.03 -17.98 1.71
CA GLU A 6 -11.89 -16.86 0.80
C GLU A 6 -10.71 -16.03 1.28
N LYS A 7 -9.69 -15.95 0.42
CA LYS A 7 -8.51 -15.12 0.64
C LYS A 7 -8.93 -13.66 0.55
N VAL A 8 -8.32 -12.79 1.33
CA VAL A 8 -8.57 -11.36 1.24
C VAL A 8 -7.32 -10.65 0.74
N VAL A 9 -7.49 -9.73 -0.19
CA VAL A 9 -6.43 -8.83 -0.67
C VAL A 9 -6.78 -7.40 -0.24
N ALA A 10 -5.82 -6.71 0.38
CA ALA A 10 -5.99 -5.31 0.77
C ALA A 10 -5.23 -4.39 -0.20
N VAL A 11 -5.86 -3.28 -0.59
CA VAL A 11 -5.21 -2.24 -1.41
C VAL A 11 -5.24 -0.91 -0.66
N ILE A 12 -4.08 -0.29 -0.50
CA ILE A 12 -3.91 1.00 0.17
C ILE A 12 -3.40 2.02 -0.86
N MET A 13 -4.20 3.04 -1.13
CA MET A 13 -3.82 4.14 -2.02
C MET A 13 -2.90 5.11 -1.27
N VAL A 14 -1.63 5.19 -1.68
CA VAL A 14 -0.59 5.95 -0.98
C VAL A 14 -0.19 7.24 -1.70
N GLY A 15 -0.87 7.67 -2.75
CA GLY A 15 -0.58 8.97 -3.34
C GLY A 15 -1.48 9.35 -4.50
N GLY A 16 -1.44 10.64 -4.84
CA GLY A 16 -1.94 11.18 -6.09
C GLY A 16 -0.79 11.87 -6.85
N PRO A 17 -1.04 12.34 -8.08
CA PRO A 17 0.00 12.97 -8.93
C PRO A 17 0.69 14.14 -8.23
N THR A 18 -0.04 14.87 -7.39
CA THR A 18 0.52 15.92 -6.53
C THR A 18 1.12 15.30 -5.26
N LYS A 19 2.34 14.76 -5.35
CA LYS A 19 3.11 14.09 -4.28
C LYS A 19 3.20 14.90 -2.98
N GLY A 20 2.14 14.87 -2.16
CA GLY A 20 2.09 15.52 -0.85
C GLY A 20 2.24 17.04 -0.86
N THR A 21 1.94 17.76 -1.94
CA THR A 21 2.26 19.20 -2.06
C THR A 21 1.69 20.08 -0.94
N ARG A 22 0.50 19.74 -0.42
CA ARG A 22 -0.14 20.40 0.73
C ARG A 22 0.45 19.99 2.10
N PHE A 23 1.30 18.97 2.12
CA PHE A 23 2.02 18.49 3.28
C PHE A 23 3.45 19.05 3.34
N ARG A 24 3.80 19.96 2.43
CA ARG A 24 5.05 20.73 2.51
C ARG A 24 5.00 21.68 3.70
N PRO A 25 6.14 21.92 4.38
CA PRO A 25 7.50 21.50 3.98
C PRO A 25 7.87 20.05 4.33
N LEU A 26 7.03 19.32 5.08
CA LEU A 26 7.35 17.98 5.60
C LEU A 26 7.58 16.92 4.51
N SER A 27 6.93 17.07 3.35
CA SER A 27 7.10 16.16 2.21
C SER A 27 8.11 16.61 1.15
N LEU A 28 9.05 17.50 1.48
CA LEU A 28 10.06 17.96 0.51
C LEU A 28 11.05 16.85 0.16
N ASN A 29 11.51 16.11 1.17
CA ASN A 29 12.55 15.09 1.03
C ASN A 29 12.06 13.67 1.33
N ILE A 30 10.86 13.54 1.91
CA ILE A 30 10.29 12.27 2.35
C ILE A 30 8.88 12.12 1.77
N PRO A 31 8.56 11.02 1.09
CA PRO A 31 7.19 10.72 0.68
C PRO A 31 6.23 10.82 1.87
N LYS A 32 5.10 11.51 1.70
CA LYS A 32 4.08 11.62 2.77
C LYS A 32 3.70 10.25 3.41
N PRO A 33 3.52 9.15 2.65
CA PRO A 33 3.18 7.85 3.24
C PRO A 33 4.29 7.27 4.13
N LEU A 34 5.55 7.65 3.86
CA LEU A 34 6.72 7.24 4.62
C LEU A 34 7.10 8.23 5.72
N PHE A 35 6.41 9.36 5.80
CA PHE A 35 6.64 10.36 6.83
C PHE A 35 6.35 9.76 8.22
N PRO A 36 7.24 9.94 9.21
CA PRO A 36 7.06 9.36 10.53
C PRO A 36 5.90 10.03 11.28
N LEU A 37 4.95 9.22 11.74
CA LEU A 37 3.82 9.59 12.56
C LEU A 37 3.77 8.65 13.77
N ALA A 38 3.96 9.20 14.97
CA ALA A 38 4.04 8.44 16.22
C ALA A 38 5.11 7.33 16.19
N GLY A 39 6.30 7.65 15.66
CA GLY A 39 7.45 6.72 15.62
C GLY A 39 7.41 5.68 14.50
N GLN A 40 6.35 5.64 13.68
CA GLN A 40 6.22 4.72 12.54
C GLN A 40 5.86 5.48 11.25
N PRO A 41 6.21 4.98 10.05
CA PRO A 41 5.74 5.55 8.80
C PRO A 41 4.21 5.70 8.76
N MET A 42 3.68 6.77 8.18
CA MET A 42 2.23 7.02 8.13
C MET A 42 1.43 5.83 7.58
N VAL A 43 1.95 5.15 6.55
CA VAL A 43 1.34 3.97 5.93
C VAL A 43 1.42 2.71 6.80
N HIS A 44 2.27 2.67 7.82
CA HIS A 44 2.35 1.54 8.75
C HIS A 44 1.03 1.31 9.48
N HIS A 45 0.37 2.39 9.91
CA HIS A 45 -0.87 2.31 10.69
C HIS A 45 -2.00 1.57 9.97
N PRO A 46 -2.36 1.89 8.70
CA PRO A 46 -3.35 1.11 7.97
C PRO A 46 -2.87 -0.31 7.63
N ILE A 47 -1.60 -0.52 7.28
CA ILE A 47 -1.05 -1.86 7.01
C ILE A 47 -1.20 -2.76 8.25
N SER A 48 -0.81 -2.26 9.42
CA SER A 48 -0.90 -2.99 10.69
C SER A 48 -2.35 -3.26 11.10
N ALA A 49 -3.28 -2.37 10.73
CA ALA A 49 -4.71 -2.61 10.93
C ALA A 49 -5.23 -3.77 10.06
N CYS A 50 -4.74 -3.93 8.83
CA CYS A 50 -5.12 -5.04 7.94
C CYS A 50 -4.81 -6.42 8.55
N LYS A 51 -3.81 -6.55 9.44
CA LYS A 51 -3.48 -7.83 10.10
C LYS A 51 -4.65 -8.46 10.86
N ARG A 52 -5.66 -7.67 11.24
CA ARG A 52 -6.87 -8.16 11.93
C ARG A 52 -7.88 -8.81 10.98
N ILE A 53 -7.68 -8.69 9.68
CA ILE A 53 -8.54 -9.28 8.65
C ILE A 53 -8.20 -10.77 8.53
N PRO A 54 -9.19 -11.68 8.70
CA PRO A 54 -8.97 -13.11 8.51
C PRO A 54 -8.59 -13.41 7.06
N ASN A 55 -7.76 -14.43 6.84
CA ASN A 55 -7.34 -14.91 5.52
C ASN A 55 -6.69 -13.83 4.61
N LEU A 56 -6.08 -12.80 5.20
CA LEU A 56 -5.35 -11.78 4.44
C LEU A 56 -4.14 -12.41 3.72
N ALA A 57 -4.23 -12.49 2.40
CA ALA A 57 -3.22 -13.10 1.54
C ALA A 57 -2.14 -12.10 1.11
N GLN A 58 -2.51 -10.85 0.84
CA GLN A 58 -1.62 -9.86 0.23
C GLN A 58 -2.06 -8.43 0.54
N ILE A 59 -1.08 -7.52 0.68
CA ILE A 59 -1.32 -6.08 0.73
C ILE A 59 -0.62 -5.41 -0.45
N TYR A 60 -1.34 -4.56 -1.19
CA TYR A 60 -0.79 -3.71 -2.24
C TYR A 60 -0.82 -2.24 -1.83
N LEU A 61 0.31 -1.56 -1.99
CA LEU A 61 0.43 -0.11 -1.86
C LEU A 61 0.46 0.48 -3.27
N VAL A 62 -0.49 1.33 -3.63
CA VAL A 62 -0.60 1.89 -4.99
C VAL A 62 -0.32 3.39 -4.96
N GLY A 63 0.60 3.88 -5.78
CA GLY A 63 0.83 5.33 -5.90
C GLY A 63 1.89 5.74 -6.94
N PHE A 64 2.38 6.97 -6.82
CA PHE A 64 3.18 7.65 -7.87
C PHE A 64 4.67 7.88 -7.52
N TYR A 65 5.14 7.32 -6.41
CA TYR A 65 6.53 7.43 -5.98
C TYR A 65 7.39 6.41 -6.74
N GLU A 66 8.70 6.63 -6.80
CA GLU A 66 9.57 5.63 -7.41
C GLU A 66 9.59 4.37 -6.53
N GLU A 67 9.61 3.18 -7.13
CA GLU A 67 9.57 1.91 -6.39
C GLU A 67 10.71 1.81 -5.36
N ARG A 68 11.89 2.33 -5.71
CA ARG A 68 13.06 2.41 -4.83
C ARG A 68 12.81 3.15 -3.52
N GLU A 69 11.87 4.10 -3.50
CA GLU A 69 11.52 4.85 -2.28
C GLU A 69 10.78 3.95 -1.28
N PHE A 70 10.04 2.96 -1.78
CA PHE A 70 9.26 2.02 -0.96
C PHE A 70 9.94 0.67 -0.74
N ALA A 71 10.90 0.28 -1.59
CA ALA A 71 11.50 -1.06 -1.61
C ALA A 71 11.96 -1.56 -0.23
N MET A 72 12.75 -0.76 0.50
CA MET A 72 13.21 -1.13 1.84
C MET A 72 12.05 -1.25 2.84
N TYR A 73 11.10 -0.32 2.78
CA TYR A 73 9.96 -0.30 3.70
C TYR A 73 9.05 -1.52 3.49
N VAL A 74 8.65 -1.81 2.24
CA VAL A 74 7.76 -2.95 1.94
C VAL A 74 8.43 -4.28 2.26
N SER A 75 9.74 -4.41 2.06
CA SER A 75 10.49 -5.61 2.46
C SER A 75 10.49 -5.80 3.99
N SER A 76 10.75 -4.73 4.74
CA SER A 76 10.78 -4.76 6.21
C SER A 76 9.42 -5.13 6.78
N ILE A 77 8.36 -4.44 6.35
CA ILE A 77 7.02 -4.63 6.91
C ILE A 77 6.40 -5.98 6.50
N SER A 78 6.71 -6.49 5.30
CA SER A 78 6.29 -7.84 4.89
C SER A 78 6.84 -8.91 5.83
N THR A 79 8.11 -8.78 6.19
CA THR A 79 8.80 -9.70 7.10
C THR A 79 8.24 -9.60 8.52
N GLU A 80 8.05 -8.37 9.01
CA GLU A 80 7.50 -8.11 10.35
C GLU A 80 6.08 -8.68 10.51
N LEU A 81 5.22 -8.47 9.53
CA LEU A 81 3.82 -8.89 9.61
C LEU A 81 3.57 -10.33 9.15
N ARG A 82 4.54 -10.95 8.46
CA ARG A 82 4.42 -12.26 7.80
C ARG A 82 3.28 -12.31 6.79
N VAL A 83 2.98 -11.16 6.17
CA VAL A 83 2.02 -11.00 5.08
C VAL A 83 2.78 -10.28 3.96
N PRO A 84 2.75 -10.76 2.71
CA PRO A 84 3.46 -10.08 1.65
C PRO A 84 2.83 -8.69 1.39
N VAL A 85 3.69 -7.69 1.30
CA VAL A 85 3.36 -6.29 1.01
C VAL A 85 4.14 -5.86 -0.22
N ARG A 86 3.44 -5.39 -1.26
CA ARG A 86 4.04 -4.99 -2.54
C ARG A 86 3.66 -3.56 -2.87
N TYR A 87 4.59 -2.81 -3.46
CA TYR A 87 4.32 -1.48 -4.00
C TYR A 87 4.07 -1.60 -5.50
N LEU A 88 3.00 -0.96 -5.98
CA LEU A 88 2.64 -0.86 -7.39
C LEU A 88 2.69 0.61 -7.80
N ARG A 89 3.61 0.93 -8.71
CA ARG A 89 3.79 2.30 -9.20
C ARG A 89 2.85 2.59 -10.36
N GLU A 90 2.00 3.57 -10.20
CA GLU A 90 1.22 4.14 -11.29
C GLU A 90 2.10 5.04 -12.17
N ASP A 91 2.14 4.76 -13.47
CA ASP A 91 2.88 5.59 -14.44
C ASP A 91 2.16 6.91 -14.79
N LYS A 92 0.83 6.93 -14.64
CA LYS A 92 -0.03 8.07 -15.00
C LYS A 92 -1.20 8.20 -14.02
N PRO A 93 -1.69 9.42 -13.76
CA PRO A 93 -2.77 9.63 -12.81
C PRO A 93 -4.11 9.16 -13.37
N HIS A 94 -4.44 7.89 -13.13
CA HIS A 94 -5.73 7.31 -13.51
C HIS A 94 -6.85 7.62 -12.50
N GLY A 95 -6.51 8.30 -11.39
CA GLY A 95 -7.40 8.47 -10.24
C GLY A 95 -7.54 7.18 -9.44
N SER A 96 -8.21 7.21 -8.29
CA SER A 96 -8.24 6.05 -7.38
C SER A 96 -8.86 4.80 -8.01
N ALA A 97 -10.01 4.95 -8.67
CA ALA A 97 -10.67 3.84 -9.36
C ALA A 97 -9.85 3.35 -10.56
N GLY A 98 -9.21 4.27 -11.29
CA GLY A 98 -8.37 3.92 -12.44
C GLY A 98 -7.09 3.19 -12.03
N GLY A 99 -6.47 3.56 -10.90
CA GLY A 99 -5.33 2.83 -10.33
C GLY A 99 -5.69 1.40 -9.95
N LEU A 100 -6.86 1.20 -9.32
CA LEU A 100 -7.39 -0.13 -9.02
C LEU A 100 -7.61 -0.95 -10.30
N TYR A 101 -8.23 -0.36 -11.31
CA TYR A 101 -8.49 -1.03 -12.60
C TYR A 101 -7.20 -1.38 -13.36
N ASN A 102 -6.19 -0.49 -13.31
CA ASN A 102 -4.90 -0.68 -13.96
C ASN A 102 -4.15 -1.90 -13.41
N PHE A 103 -4.30 -2.18 -12.11
CA PHE A 103 -3.65 -3.31 -11.44
C PHE A 103 -4.60 -4.48 -11.13
N ARG A 104 -5.79 -4.49 -11.72
CA ARG A 104 -6.82 -5.49 -11.42
C ARG A 104 -6.30 -6.93 -11.55
N ASP A 105 -5.48 -7.22 -12.56
CA ASP A 105 -5.05 -8.58 -12.87
C ASP A 105 -4.07 -9.09 -11.77
N LEU A 106 -3.26 -8.20 -11.19
CA LEU A 106 -2.40 -8.50 -10.03
C LEU A 106 -3.19 -8.59 -8.72
N ILE A 107 -4.18 -7.72 -8.55
CA ILE A 107 -5.03 -7.70 -7.35
C ILE A 107 -5.89 -8.97 -7.28
N MET A 108 -6.36 -9.47 -8.42
CA MET A 108 -7.20 -10.65 -8.54
C MET A 108 -6.41 -11.97 -8.68
N GLU A 109 -5.07 -11.94 -8.65
CA GLU A 109 -4.21 -13.12 -8.85
C GLU A 109 -4.51 -14.25 -7.85
N ASP A 110 -4.80 -13.89 -6.60
CA ASP A 110 -5.15 -14.82 -5.53
C ASP A 110 -6.62 -15.26 -5.53
N ASN A 111 -7.41 -14.78 -6.48
CA ASN A 111 -8.87 -14.90 -6.53
C ASN A 111 -9.52 -14.60 -5.16
N PRO A 112 -9.33 -13.38 -4.64
CA PRO A 112 -9.82 -12.96 -3.34
C PRO A 112 -11.33 -12.71 -3.30
#